data_AF-A0A397VEV0-F1
#
_entry.id   AF-A0A397VEV0-F1
#
_cell.length_a   1.000
_cell.length_b   1.000
_cell.length_c   1.000
_cell.angle_alpha   90.00
_cell.angle_beta   90.00
_cell.angle_gamma   90.00
#
_symmetry.space_group_name_H-M   'P 1'
#
loop_
_entity.id
_entity.type
_entity.pdbx_description
1 polymer ?
#
loop_
_entity_poly.entity_id
_entity_poly.type
_entity_poly.pdbx_seq_one_letter_code
_entity_poly.pdbx_strand_id
1 'polypeptide(L)'
;MFQAYERTLARIIENQGEILSKLKVIKDKVGRIENRLNDLEQKMDNSFDITNDKAFKENTIKGAAKALIEKAIYPENSQIKSEPEKYVQENYAEYFEKFTLKDWNVYYVNNIHGPLLQKIRSLQSTLMNKIKETLFSVYGNLIELINNKAKPNEVLMWKKSTKTNECYQKLFKELEENSDERYMTRILNKIWQDGKAPSKKIAYAIAICQTMLNPKNKIIMMSDHIVKKLIAINLVSIY
;
A
#
# COMPACT_ATOMS: atom_id res chain seq x y z
N MET A 1 51.94 47.61 -60.27
CA MET A 1 51.81 46.25 -59.69
C MET A 1 51.87 46.29 -58.15
N PHE A 2 52.88 46.94 -57.56
CA PHE A 2 53.06 47.05 -56.09
C PHE A 2 51.88 47.72 -55.33
N GLN A 3 51.41 48.90 -55.76
CA GLN A 3 50.27 49.60 -55.13
C GLN A 3 48.93 48.83 -55.15
N ALA A 4 48.75 47.91 -56.10
CA ALA A 4 47.56 47.06 -56.14
C ALA A 4 47.65 45.93 -55.10
N TYR A 5 48.86 45.40 -54.90
CA TYR A 5 49.15 44.39 -53.89
C TYR A 5 48.99 44.94 -52.47
N GLU A 6 49.51 46.15 -52.20
CA GLU A 6 49.34 46.83 -50.90
C GLU A 6 47.88 47.09 -50.54
N ARG A 7 47.06 47.53 -51.51
CA ARG A 7 45.61 47.74 -51.30
C ARG A 7 44.88 46.44 -51.00
N THR A 8 45.25 45.35 -51.67
CA THR A 8 44.67 44.02 -51.40
C THR A 8 45.05 43.52 -50.01
N LEU A 9 46.32 43.68 -49.60
CA LEU A 9 46.78 43.32 -48.26
C LEU A 9 46.06 44.12 -47.16
N ALA A 10 45.90 45.43 -47.34
CA ALA A 10 45.18 46.28 -46.38
C ALA A 10 43.73 45.80 -46.18
N ARG A 11 43.01 45.48 -47.27
CA ARG A 11 41.66 44.91 -47.19
C ARG A 11 41.61 43.55 -46.50
N ILE A 12 42.61 42.69 -46.72
CA ILE A 12 42.69 41.39 -46.03
C ILE A 12 42.86 41.60 -44.53
N ILE A 13 43.73 42.52 -44.11
CA ILE A 13 43.97 42.84 -42.69
C ILE A 13 42.71 43.41 -42.04
N GLU A 14 42.03 44.34 -42.72
CA GLU A 14 40.76 44.92 -42.26
C GLU A 14 39.68 43.83 -42.07
N ASN A 15 39.50 42.98 -43.09
CA ASN A 15 38.57 41.85 -43.02
C ASN A 15 38.91 40.88 -41.89
N GLN A 16 40.20 40.59 -41.65
CA GLN A 16 40.64 39.75 -40.53
C GLN A 16 40.30 40.41 -39.19
N GLY A 17 40.49 41.72 -39.06
CA GLY A 17 40.07 42.48 -37.87
C GLY A 17 38.57 42.37 -37.60
N GLU A 18 37.75 42.52 -38.64
CA GLU A 18 36.30 42.34 -38.54
C GLU A 18 35.92 40.91 -38.13
N ILE A 19 36.56 39.89 -38.73
CA ILE A 19 36.31 38.47 -38.41
C ILE A 19 36.65 38.20 -36.94
N LEU A 20 37.79 38.69 -36.45
CA LEU A 20 38.20 38.53 -35.05
C LEU A 20 37.20 39.21 -34.09
N SER A 21 36.69 40.39 -34.45
CA SER A 21 35.67 41.07 -33.65
C SER A 21 34.37 40.24 -33.54
N LYS A 22 33.91 39.67 -34.66
CA LYS A 22 32.72 38.82 -34.72
C LYS A 22 32.92 37.51 -33.94
N LEU A 23 34.10 36.90 -34.02
CA LEU A 23 34.45 35.70 -33.25
C LEU A 23 34.42 35.95 -31.74
N LYS A 24 34.91 37.10 -31.27
CA LYS A 24 34.83 37.48 -29.85
C LYS A 24 33.37 37.57 -29.38
N VAL A 25 32.52 38.22 -30.16
CA VAL A 25 31.08 38.32 -29.87
C VAL A 25 30.40 36.94 -29.83
N ILE A 26 30.76 36.03 -30.74
CA ILE A 26 30.23 34.66 -30.76
C ILE A 26 30.67 33.90 -29.51
N LYS A 27 31.96 33.97 -29.13
CA LYS A 27 32.49 33.32 -27.92
C LYS A 27 31.71 33.74 -26.67
N ASP A 28 31.48 35.05 -26.52
CA ASP A 28 30.72 35.58 -25.38
C ASP A 28 29.25 35.11 -25.40
N LYS A 29 28.65 35.00 -26.59
CA LYS A 29 27.28 34.45 -26.74
C LYS A 29 27.22 32.96 -26.38
N VAL A 30 28.20 32.16 -26.81
CA VAL A 30 28.28 30.73 -26.49
C VAL A 30 28.41 30.52 -24.98
N GLY A 31 29.31 31.25 -24.31
CA GLY A 31 29.44 31.15 -22.85
C GLY A 31 28.14 31.52 -22.10
N ARG A 32 27.37 32.49 -22.61
CA ARG A 32 26.03 32.79 -22.05
C ARG A 32 25.01 31.69 -22.30
N ILE A 33 25.09 30.98 -23.44
CA ILE A 33 24.21 29.84 -23.74
C ILE A 33 24.55 28.67 -22.83
N GLU A 34 25.82 28.35 -22.64
CA GLU A 34 26.28 27.28 -21.74
C GLU A 34 25.79 27.51 -20.30
N ASN A 35 25.96 28.73 -19.78
CA ASN A 35 25.45 29.07 -18.44
C ASN A 35 23.92 28.92 -18.35
N ARG A 36 23.18 29.37 -19.36
CA ARG A 36 21.71 29.21 -19.40
C ARG A 36 21.28 27.75 -19.52
N LEU A 37 22.05 26.91 -20.23
CA LEU A 37 21.79 25.48 -20.31
C LEU A 37 21.99 24.82 -18.95
N ASN A 38 23.09 25.10 -18.26
CA ASN A 38 23.34 24.60 -16.91
C ASN A 38 22.23 25.02 -15.92
N ASP A 39 21.79 26.29 -15.98
CA ASP A 39 20.68 26.77 -15.15
C ASP A 39 19.36 26.06 -15.46
N LEU A 40 19.12 25.74 -16.74
CA LEU A 40 17.92 25.02 -17.17
C LEU A 40 17.96 23.55 -16.75
N GLU A 41 19.11 22.88 -16.85
CA GLU A 41 19.31 21.52 -16.34
C GLU A 41 19.04 21.46 -14.84
N GLN A 42 19.64 22.37 -14.06
CA GLN A 42 19.40 22.46 -12.63
C GLN A 42 17.92 22.74 -12.29
N LYS A 43 17.24 23.57 -13.08
CA LYS A 43 15.79 23.82 -12.90
C LYS A 43 14.94 22.63 -13.30
N MET A 44 15.34 21.89 -14.34
CA MET A 44 14.60 20.71 -14.81
C MET A 44 14.64 19.60 -13.77
N ASP A 45 15.82 19.33 -13.20
CA ASP A 45 16.01 18.38 -12.11
C ASP A 45 15.14 18.71 -10.88
N ASN A 46 14.97 20.00 -10.57
CA ASN A 46 14.12 20.45 -9.47
C ASN A 46 12.61 20.47 -9.82
N SER A 47 12.24 20.53 -11.09
CA SER A 47 10.83 20.69 -11.52
C SER A 47 10.09 19.37 -11.73
N PHE A 48 10.80 18.29 -12.05
CA PHE A 48 10.22 16.96 -12.26
C PHE A 48 10.27 16.12 -10.97
N ASP A 49 9.87 16.70 -9.86
CA ASP A 49 9.74 15.98 -8.60
C ASP A 49 8.39 15.23 -8.56
N ILE A 50 8.32 14.09 -9.27
CA ILE A 50 7.15 13.19 -9.24
C ILE A 50 6.88 12.66 -7.81
N THR A 51 7.79 12.88 -6.87
CA THR A 51 7.57 12.54 -5.47
C THR A 51 6.55 13.49 -4.82
N ASN A 52 6.37 14.69 -5.37
CA ASN A 52 5.23 15.58 -5.08
C ASN A 52 3.98 15.25 -5.91
N ASP A 53 4.07 14.33 -6.87
CA ASP A 53 2.92 13.88 -7.63
C ASP A 53 1.98 13.06 -6.73
N LYS A 54 0.76 13.58 -6.60
CA LYS A 54 -0.27 12.98 -5.77
C LYS A 54 -0.63 11.58 -6.25
N ALA A 55 -0.66 11.35 -7.57
CA ALA A 55 -1.04 10.06 -8.13
C ALA A 55 0.02 8.99 -7.86
N PHE A 56 1.31 9.31 -8.03
CA PHE A 56 2.43 8.45 -7.68
C PHE A 56 2.34 7.99 -6.23
N LYS A 57 2.19 8.94 -5.29
CA LYS A 57 2.05 8.64 -3.86
C LYS A 57 0.84 7.74 -3.59
N GLU A 58 -0.33 8.11 -4.11
CA GLU A 58 -1.55 7.35 -3.88
C GLU A 58 -1.49 5.94 -4.46
N ASN A 59 -0.97 5.78 -5.67
CA ASN A 59 -0.83 4.49 -6.33
C ASN A 59 0.16 3.60 -5.58
N THR A 60 1.30 4.17 -5.15
CA THR A 60 2.28 3.47 -4.32
C THR A 60 1.66 2.94 -3.04
N ILE A 61 0.90 3.78 -2.32
CA ILE A 61 0.20 3.38 -1.10
C ILE A 61 -0.85 2.30 -1.38
N LYS A 62 -1.68 2.47 -2.42
CA LYS A 62 -2.76 1.53 -2.77
C LYS A 62 -2.20 0.18 -3.19
N GLY A 63 -1.19 0.17 -4.06
CA GLY A 63 -0.52 -1.02 -4.58
C GLY A 63 0.16 -1.81 -3.48
N ALA A 64 1.02 -1.14 -2.70
CA ALA A 64 1.72 -1.77 -1.59
C ALA A 64 0.76 -2.31 -0.52
N ALA A 65 -0.28 -1.55 -0.14
CA ALA A 65 -1.26 -2.01 0.84
C ALA A 65 -2.01 -3.26 0.37
N LYS A 66 -2.36 -3.34 -0.92
CA LYS A 66 -3.02 -4.51 -1.51
C LYS A 66 -2.10 -5.74 -1.45
N ALA A 67 -0.87 -5.61 -1.92
CA ALA A 67 0.11 -6.70 -1.91
C ALA A 67 0.44 -7.18 -0.48
N LEU A 68 0.54 -6.26 0.48
CA LEU A 68 0.74 -6.60 1.90
C LEU A 68 -0.41 -7.43 2.47
N ILE A 69 -1.65 -6.99 2.28
CA ILE A 69 -2.84 -7.68 2.82
C ILE A 69 -3.08 -9.04 2.15
N GLU A 70 -2.62 -9.23 0.91
CA GLU A 70 -2.61 -10.52 0.24
C GLU A 70 -1.68 -11.52 0.94
N LYS A 71 -0.47 -11.07 1.34
CA LYS A 71 0.55 -11.88 2.00
C LYS A 71 0.26 -12.12 3.50
N ALA A 72 -0.17 -11.08 4.22
CA ALA A 72 -0.41 -11.13 5.65
C ALA A 72 -1.44 -10.09 6.08
N ILE A 73 -2.42 -10.50 6.90
CA ILE A 73 -3.40 -9.56 7.47
C ILE A 73 -2.72 -8.54 8.38
N TYR A 74 -1.72 -8.96 9.16
CA TYR A 74 -0.88 -8.09 9.98
C TYR A 74 0.58 -8.18 9.51
N PRO A 75 0.99 -7.33 8.57
CA PRO A 75 2.36 -7.35 8.06
C PRO A 75 3.36 -6.92 9.14
N GLU A 76 4.58 -7.45 9.04
CA GLU A 76 5.72 -7.03 9.86
C GLU A 76 6.27 -5.68 9.38
N ASN A 77 6.93 -4.94 10.27
CA ASN A 77 7.53 -3.64 9.93
C ASN A 77 8.52 -3.73 8.75
N SER A 78 9.26 -4.84 8.64
CA SER A 78 10.16 -5.14 7.52
C SER A 78 9.42 -5.23 6.19
N GLN A 79 8.24 -5.86 6.18
CA GLN A 79 7.37 -5.97 5.01
C GLN A 79 6.75 -4.62 4.65
N ILE A 80 6.24 -3.88 5.65
CA ILE A 80 5.64 -2.55 5.45
C ILE A 80 6.66 -1.60 4.83
N LYS A 81 7.94 -1.70 5.21
CA LYS A 81 9.02 -0.89 4.64
C LYS A 81 9.40 -1.31 3.22
N SER A 82 9.50 -2.62 2.94
CA SER A 82 10.03 -3.12 1.67
C SER A 82 8.99 -3.19 0.54
N GLU A 83 7.70 -3.36 0.83
CA GLU A 83 6.69 -3.54 -0.23
C GLU A 83 6.45 -2.29 -1.09
N PRO A 84 6.43 -1.06 -0.55
CA PRO A 84 6.33 0.14 -1.38
C PRO A 84 7.50 0.29 -2.35
N GLU A 85 8.71 -0.10 -1.92
CA GLU A 85 9.90 -0.06 -2.77
C GLU A 85 9.76 -1.01 -3.96
N LYS A 86 9.34 -2.25 -3.70
CA LYS A 86 9.05 -3.24 -4.76
C LYS A 86 7.99 -2.72 -5.74
N TYR A 87 6.90 -2.16 -5.21
CA TYR A 87 5.85 -1.63 -6.06
C TYR A 87 6.37 -0.50 -6.96
N VAL A 88 7.19 0.40 -6.43
CA VAL A 88 7.80 1.49 -7.22
C VAL A 88 8.79 0.95 -8.25
N GLN A 89 9.64 -0.02 -7.90
CA GLN A 89 10.55 -0.67 -8.85
C GLN A 89 9.80 -1.34 -10.01
N GLU A 90 8.66 -1.99 -9.73
CA GLU A 90 7.87 -2.70 -10.74
C GLU A 90 7.04 -1.77 -11.64
N ASN A 91 6.52 -0.66 -11.10
CA ASN A 91 5.54 0.19 -11.80
C ASN A 91 6.11 1.55 -12.23
N TYR A 92 7.28 1.92 -11.70
CA TYR A 92 7.90 3.23 -11.83
C TYR A 92 9.43 3.11 -11.92
N ALA A 93 9.94 2.08 -12.62
CA ALA A 93 11.37 1.75 -12.70
C ALA A 93 12.26 2.95 -13.09
N GLU A 94 11.89 3.66 -14.15
CA GLU A 94 12.61 4.86 -14.66
C GLU A 94 12.72 5.98 -13.62
N TYR A 95 11.82 6.00 -12.63
CA TYR A 95 11.84 6.96 -11.53
C TYR A 95 12.63 6.43 -10.34
N PHE A 96 12.51 5.14 -10.04
CA PHE A 96 13.27 4.52 -8.95
C PHE A 96 14.78 4.63 -9.18
N GLU A 97 15.24 4.51 -10.43
CA GLU A 97 16.66 4.68 -10.79
C GLU A 97 17.23 6.06 -10.43
N LYS A 98 16.37 7.09 -10.29
CA LYS A 98 16.78 8.45 -9.91
C LYS A 98 16.92 8.63 -8.40
N PHE A 99 16.40 7.70 -7.58
CA PHE A 99 16.54 7.77 -6.14
C PHE A 99 17.86 7.15 -5.70
N THR A 100 18.62 7.88 -4.88
CA THR A 100 19.54 7.18 -3.99
C THR A 100 18.74 6.43 -2.92
N LEU A 101 19.30 5.36 -2.36
CA LEU A 101 18.69 4.64 -1.24
C LEU A 101 18.35 5.57 -0.07
N LYS A 102 19.18 6.60 0.16
CA LYS A 102 18.94 7.60 1.22
C LYS A 102 17.71 8.44 0.92
N ASP A 103 17.57 8.93 -0.31
CA ASP A 103 16.45 9.78 -0.73
C ASP A 103 15.13 9.03 -0.67
N TRP A 104 15.12 7.77 -1.12
CA TRP A 104 13.95 6.90 -1.01
C TRP A 104 13.52 6.70 0.45
N ASN A 105 14.47 6.42 1.36
CA ASN A 105 14.15 6.24 2.77
C ASN A 105 13.53 7.51 3.40
N VAL A 106 14.08 8.69 3.08
CA VAL A 106 13.53 9.97 3.56
C VAL A 106 12.11 10.18 3.01
N TYR A 107 11.92 9.96 1.72
CA TYR A 107 10.62 10.10 1.08
C TYR A 107 9.57 9.15 1.67
N TYR A 108 9.93 7.87 1.84
CA TYR A 108 9.05 6.85 2.42
C TYR A 108 8.56 7.26 3.82
N VAL A 109 9.47 7.68 4.70
CA VAL A 109 9.14 8.08 6.07
C VAL A 109 8.18 9.26 6.08
N ASN A 110 8.44 10.27 5.27
CA ASN A 110 7.68 11.52 5.27
C ASN A 110 6.32 11.40 4.56
N ASN A 111 6.24 10.59 3.51
CA ASN A 111 5.10 10.62 2.58
C ASN A 111 4.28 9.33 2.53
N ILE A 112 4.91 8.17 2.73
CA ILE A 112 4.28 6.87 2.46
C ILE A 112 3.91 6.15 3.75
N HIS A 113 4.81 6.08 4.73
CA HIS A 113 4.65 5.22 5.91
C HIS A 113 3.34 5.44 6.68
N GLY A 114 3.06 6.67 7.11
CA GLY A 114 1.83 6.99 7.86
C GLY A 114 0.55 6.67 7.08
N PRO A 115 0.37 7.20 5.86
CA PRO A 115 -0.77 6.89 4.99
C PRO A 115 -0.90 5.40 4.65
N LEU A 116 0.21 4.69 4.46
CA LEU A 116 0.22 3.25 4.21
C LEU A 116 -0.34 2.48 5.40
N LEU A 117 0.09 2.80 6.63
CA LEU A 117 -0.47 2.19 7.84
C LEU A 117 -1.98 2.43 7.96
N GLN A 118 -2.45 3.64 7.64
CA GLN A 118 -3.89 3.94 7.64
C GLN A 118 -4.64 3.11 6.58
N LYS A 119 -4.07 2.96 5.38
CA LYS A 119 -4.67 2.16 4.31
C LYS A 119 -4.73 0.69 4.65
N ILE A 120 -3.68 0.13 5.24
CA ILE A 120 -3.63 -1.25 5.76
C ILE A 120 -4.74 -1.47 6.79
N ARG A 121 -4.87 -0.58 7.80
CA ARG A 121 -5.94 -0.66 8.81
C ARG A 121 -7.34 -0.57 8.21
N SER A 122 -7.52 0.28 7.20
CA SER A 122 -8.79 0.40 6.48
C SER A 122 -9.14 -0.92 5.78
N LEU A 123 -8.19 -1.54 5.06
CA LEU A 123 -8.41 -2.83 4.39
C LEU A 123 -8.70 -3.97 5.38
N GLN A 124 -7.99 -4.01 6.51
CA GLN A 124 -8.26 -4.95 7.60
C GLN A 124 -9.70 -4.78 8.13
N SER A 125 -10.13 -3.53 8.36
CA SER A 125 -11.48 -3.23 8.86
C SER A 125 -12.55 -3.65 7.86
N THR A 126 -12.33 -3.40 6.56
CA THR A 126 -13.24 -3.87 5.49
C THR A 126 -13.36 -5.39 5.48
N LEU A 127 -12.24 -6.11 5.56
CA LEU A 127 -12.26 -7.58 5.59
C LEU A 127 -12.98 -8.12 6.84
N MET A 128 -12.70 -7.53 8.01
CA MET A 128 -13.36 -7.90 9.26
C MET A 128 -14.88 -7.70 9.19
N ASN A 129 -15.34 -6.60 8.61
CA ASN A 129 -16.78 -6.34 8.42
C ASN A 129 -17.40 -7.36 7.45
N LYS A 130 -16.73 -7.65 6.32
CA LYS A 130 -17.18 -8.70 5.38
C LYS A 130 -17.34 -10.06 6.09
N ILE A 131 -16.39 -10.44 6.94
CA ILE A 131 -16.46 -11.70 7.71
C ILE A 131 -17.66 -11.68 8.66
N LYS A 132 -17.88 -10.58 9.40
CA LYS A 132 -19.02 -10.45 10.31
C LYS A 132 -20.37 -10.53 9.59
N GLU A 133 -20.51 -9.79 8.49
CA GLU A 133 -21.72 -9.81 7.67
C GLU A 133 -22.00 -11.21 7.13
N THR A 134 -20.94 -11.89 6.66
CA THR A 134 -21.05 -13.27 6.18
C THR A 134 -21.44 -14.24 7.30
N LEU A 135 -20.85 -14.09 8.50
CA LEU A 135 -21.20 -14.86 9.69
C LEU A 135 -22.70 -14.75 10.00
N PHE A 136 -23.23 -13.52 10.10
CA PHE A 136 -24.66 -13.30 10.34
C PHE A 136 -25.53 -13.83 9.20
N SER A 137 -25.11 -13.65 7.96
CA SER A 137 -25.83 -14.15 6.79
C SER A 137 -25.91 -15.69 6.76
N VAL A 138 -24.85 -16.39 7.18
CA VAL A 138 -24.84 -17.86 7.20
C VAL A 138 -25.69 -18.42 8.34
N TYR A 139 -25.66 -17.80 9.52
CA TYR A 139 -26.53 -18.22 10.63
C TYR A 139 -28.00 -17.79 10.44
N GLY A 140 -28.26 -16.71 9.72
CA GLY A 140 -29.61 -16.23 9.45
C GLY A 140 -30.39 -15.96 10.74
N ASN A 141 -31.56 -16.59 10.86
CA ASN A 141 -32.45 -16.46 12.02
C ASN A 141 -31.99 -17.23 13.26
N LEU A 142 -30.94 -18.06 13.16
CA LEU A 142 -30.40 -18.82 14.29
C LEU A 142 -29.62 -17.94 15.28
N ILE A 143 -29.24 -16.73 14.86
CA ILE A 143 -28.54 -15.76 15.68
C ILE A 143 -29.30 -14.44 15.70
N GLU A 144 -29.38 -13.82 16.88
CA GLU A 144 -29.96 -12.49 16.99
C GLU A 144 -28.95 -11.44 16.54
N LEU A 145 -29.42 -10.41 15.83
CA LEU A 145 -28.56 -9.28 15.47
C LEU A 145 -28.27 -8.44 16.72
N ILE A 146 -27.07 -7.86 16.76
CA ILE A 146 -26.67 -6.91 17.80
C ILE A 146 -26.36 -5.55 17.20
N ASN A 147 -26.81 -4.49 17.87
CA ASN A 147 -26.55 -3.12 17.46
C ASN A 147 -25.05 -2.79 17.57
N ASN A 148 -24.49 -2.14 16.54
CA ASN A 148 -23.10 -1.67 16.53
C ASN A 148 -22.78 -0.65 17.64
N LYS A 149 -23.81 -0.01 18.23
CA LYS A 149 -23.71 0.92 19.37
C LYS A 149 -24.01 0.25 20.73
N ALA A 150 -24.16 -1.07 20.77
CA ALA A 150 -24.47 -1.79 22.00
C ALA A 150 -23.40 -1.55 23.08
N LYS A 151 -23.85 -1.31 24.30
CA LYS A 151 -22.97 -1.15 25.47
C LYS A 151 -22.30 -2.48 25.82
N PRO A 152 -21.12 -2.49 26.45
CA PRO A 152 -20.40 -3.72 26.81
C PRO A 152 -21.25 -4.77 27.56
N ASN A 153 -22.19 -4.34 28.41
CA ASN A 153 -23.08 -5.27 29.12
C ASN A 153 -24.13 -5.90 28.19
N GLU A 154 -24.70 -5.15 27.25
CA GLU A 154 -25.66 -5.66 26.26
C GLU A 154 -24.98 -6.69 25.35
N VAL A 155 -23.74 -6.40 24.94
CA VAL A 155 -22.86 -7.34 24.24
C VAL A 155 -22.71 -8.63 25.02
N LEU A 156 -22.36 -8.53 26.31
CA LEU A 156 -22.11 -9.69 27.14
C LEU A 156 -23.37 -10.55 27.28
N MET A 157 -24.52 -9.92 27.48
CA MET A 157 -25.82 -10.59 27.55
C MET A 157 -26.15 -11.29 26.23
N TRP A 158 -25.95 -10.61 25.09
CA TRP A 158 -26.16 -11.19 23.77
C TRP A 158 -25.27 -12.41 23.51
N LYS A 159 -23.97 -12.35 23.83
CA LYS A 159 -23.07 -13.50 23.66
C LYS A 159 -23.42 -14.67 24.57
N LYS A 160 -23.96 -14.39 25.77
CA LYS A 160 -24.41 -15.41 26.72
C LYS A 160 -25.82 -15.95 26.43
N SER A 161 -26.55 -15.35 25.50
CA SER A 161 -27.86 -15.87 25.09
C SER A 161 -27.73 -17.30 24.57
N THR A 162 -28.78 -18.11 24.78
CA THR A 162 -28.80 -19.50 24.34
C THR A 162 -28.51 -19.61 22.85
N LYS A 163 -29.15 -18.78 22.02
CA LYS A 163 -28.98 -18.76 20.55
C LYS A 163 -27.53 -18.49 20.14
N THR A 164 -26.92 -17.42 20.66
CA THR A 164 -25.54 -17.06 20.29
C THR A 164 -24.53 -18.07 20.80
N ASN A 165 -24.71 -18.59 22.02
CA ASN A 165 -23.85 -19.63 22.56
C ASN A 165 -23.97 -20.94 21.76
N GLU A 166 -25.18 -21.33 21.34
CA GLU A 166 -25.36 -22.48 20.45
C GLU A 166 -24.65 -22.29 19.11
N CYS A 167 -24.74 -21.09 18.50
CA CYS A 167 -23.99 -20.76 17.29
C CYS A 167 -22.47 -20.89 17.53
N TYR A 168 -21.96 -20.40 18.66
CA TYR A 168 -20.55 -20.57 19.02
C TYR A 168 -20.14 -22.05 19.09
N GLN A 169 -20.95 -22.88 19.76
CA GLN A 169 -20.67 -24.31 19.90
C GLN A 169 -20.78 -25.08 18.58
N LYS A 170 -21.67 -24.65 17.68
CA LYS A 170 -21.88 -25.28 16.36
C LYS A 170 -20.86 -24.83 15.32
N LEU A 171 -20.07 -23.78 15.57
CA LEU A 171 -19.16 -23.18 14.59
C LEU A 171 -18.26 -24.20 13.88
N PHE A 172 -17.76 -25.20 14.61
CA PHE A 172 -16.90 -26.27 14.08
C PHE A 172 -17.52 -27.67 14.16
N LYS A 173 -18.80 -27.79 14.52
CA LYS A 173 -19.49 -29.10 14.54
C LYS A 173 -19.97 -29.44 13.14
N GLU A 174 -19.96 -30.74 12.83
CA GLU A 174 -20.56 -31.28 11.62
C GLU A 174 -22.05 -30.97 11.62
N LEU A 175 -22.56 -30.53 10.46
CA LEU A 175 -23.99 -30.22 10.29
C LEU A 175 -24.83 -31.48 10.11
N GLU A 176 -24.24 -32.51 9.49
CA GLU A 176 -24.82 -33.82 9.26
C GLU A 176 -23.76 -34.87 9.65
N GLU A 177 -24.19 -36.04 10.14
CA GLU A 177 -23.26 -37.10 10.52
C GLU A 177 -22.40 -37.53 9.33
N ASN A 178 -21.07 -37.56 9.52
CA ASN A 178 -20.08 -37.90 8.49
C ASN A 178 -19.98 -36.87 7.35
N SER A 179 -20.38 -35.62 7.59
CA SER A 179 -20.20 -34.52 6.65
C SER A 179 -19.04 -33.61 7.09
N ASP A 180 -18.18 -33.24 6.14
CA ASP A 180 -17.16 -32.19 6.35
C ASP A 180 -17.78 -30.78 6.43
N GLU A 181 -19.09 -30.67 6.24
CA GLU A 181 -19.77 -29.38 6.25
C GLU A 181 -19.97 -28.87 7.68
N ARG A 182 -19.48 -27.65 7.91
CA ARG A 182 -19.52 -26.92 9.18
C ARG A 182 -19.96 -25.49 8.91
N TYR A 183 -20.47 -24.79 9.92
CA TYR A 183 -20.77 -23.37 9.76
C TYR A 183 -19.53 -22.56 9.36
N MET A 184 -18.36 -22.88 9.92
CA MET A 184 -17.12 -22.21 9.54
C MET A 184 -16.76 -22.45 8.07
N THR A 185 -16.92 -23.67 7.53
CA THR A 185 -16.60 -23.94 6.12
C THR A 185 -17.58 -23.22 5.18
N ARG A 186 -18.88 -23.16 5.52
CA ARG A 186 -19.87 -22.32 4.81
C ARG A 186 -19.49 -20.84 4.78
N ILE A 187 -19.05 -20.30 5.93
CA ILE A 187 -18.62 -18.89 6.04
C ILE A 187 -17.39 -18.64 5.16
N LEU A 188 -16.37 -19.51 5.24
CA LEU A 188 -15.15 -19.37 4.43
C LEU A 188 -15.44 -19.42 2.93
N ASN A 189 -16.25 -20.39 2.48
CA ASN A 189 -16.63 -20.54 1.07
C ASN A 189 -17.41 -19.32 0.55
N LYS A 190 -18.22 -18.69 1.40
CA LYS A 190 -18.96 -17.48 1.02
C LYS A 190 -18.07 -16.23 0.96
N ILE A 191 -16.99 -16.17 1.75
CA ILE A 191 -15.99 -15.08 1.68
C ILE A 191 -15.06 -15.26 0.49
N TRP A 192 -14.61 -16.49 0.24
CA TRP A 192 -13.64 -16.89 -0.78
C TRP A 192 -14.22 -18.04 -1.63
N GLN A 193 -15.02 -17.65 -2.64
CA GLN A 193 -15.77 -18.59 -3.49
C GLN A 193 -14.87 -19.53 -4.32
N ASP A 194 -13.63 -19.12 -4.59
CA ASP A 194 -12.67 -19.89 -5.38
C ASP A 194 -11.94 -21.00 -4.58
N GLY A 195 -12.34 -21.22 -3.31
CA GLY A 195 -11.86 -22.31 -2.46
C GLY A 195 -10.39 -22.23 -2.03
N LYS A 196 -9.66 -21.16 -2.36
CA LYS A 196 -8.21 -21.03 -2.12
C LYS A 196 -7.86 -19.73 -1.41
N ALA A 197 -8.24 -19.63 -0.14
CA ALA A 197 -7.73 -18.57 0.73
C ALA A 197 -6.39 -19.02 1.36
N PRO A 198 -5.37 -18.15 1.45
CA PRO A 198 -4.15 -18.45 2.21
C PRO A 198 -4.49 -18.79 3.67
N SER A 199 -3.76 -19.74 4.29
CA SER A 199 -4.02 -20.21 5.66
C SER A 199 -4.09 -19.06 6.68
N LYS A 200 -3.29 -18.00 6.48
CA LYS A 200 -3.34 -16.78 7.32
C LYS A 200 -4.68 -16.04 7.25
N LYS A 201 -5.31 -15.98 6.07
CA LYS A 201 -6.64 -15.36 5.89
C LYS A 201 -7.74 -16.25 6.49
N ILE A 202 -7.61 -17.57 6.35
CA ILE A 202 -8.50 -18.55 6.99
C ILE A 202 -8.43 -18.42 8.52
N ALA A 203 -7.23 -18.48 9.11
CA ALA A 203 -7.02 -18.32 10.55
C ALA A 203 -7.56 -16.99 11.07
N TYR A 204 -7.42 -15.91 10.31
CA TYR A 204 -8.01 -14.61 10.63
C TYR A 204 -9.54 -14.67 10.65
N ALA A 205 -10.19 -15.20 9.60
CA ALA A 205 -11.64 -15.33 9.58
C ALA A 205 -12.16 -16.18 10.76
N ILE A 206 -11.49 -17.28 11.06
CA ILE A 206 -11.81 -18.13 12.22
C ILE A 206 -11.69 -17.32 13.52
N ALA A 207 -10.59 -16.58 13.71
CA ALA A 207 -10.38 -15.75 14.89
C ALA A 207 -11.47 -14.68 15.05
N ILE A 208 -11.90 -14.04 13.97
CA ILE A 208 -12.98 -13.05 13.98
C ILE A 208 -14.31 -13.71 14.39
N CYS A 209 -14.68 -14.85 13.79
CA CYS A 209 -15.91 -15.58 14.13
C CYS A 209 -15.93 -16.06 15.59
N GLN A 210 -14.83 -16.67 16.05
CA GLN A 210 -14.67 -17.06 17.45
C GLN A 210 -14.79 -15.85 18.37
N THR A 211 -14.08 -14.76 18.09
CA THR A 211 -14.09 -13.55 18.94
C THR A 211 -15.48 -12.93 19.03
N MET A 212 -16.20 -12.90 17.91
CA MET A 212 -17.55 -12.35 17.83
C MET A 212 -18.53 -13.13 18.70
N LEU A 213 -18.52 -14.46 18.61
CA LEU A 213 -19.50 -15.32 19.27
C LEU A 213 -19.11 -15.78 20.68
N ASN A 214 -17.82 -15.70 21.07
CA ASN A 214 -17.34 -16.30 22.30
C ASN A 214 -17.98 -15.66 23.56
N PRO A 215 -18.74 -16.43 24.36
CA PRO A 215 -19.44 -15.94 25.56
C PRO A 215 -18.51 -15.51 26.70
N LYS A 216 -17.24 -15.95 26.66
CA LYS A 216 -16.21 -15.57 27.65
C LYS A 216 -15.56 -14.22 27.34
N ASN A 217 -15.73 -13.69 26.13
CA ASN A 217 -15.16 -12.40 25.74
C ASN A 217 -16.14 -11.25 25.99
N LYS A 218 -15.80 -10.37 26.94
CA LYS A 218 -16.64 -9.27 27.42
C LYS A 218 -16.80 -8.09 26.45
N ILE A 219 -16.09 -8.09 25.32
CA ILE A 219 -16.08 -6.95 24.39
C ILE A 219 -16.32 -7.43 22.94
N ILE A 220 -17.12 -6.70 22.15
CA ILE A 220 -17.20 -6.89 20.68
C ILE A 220 -15.96 -6.32 20.01
N MET A 221 -15.44 -5.21 20.56
CA MET A 221 -14.25 -4.54 20.06
C MET A 221 -13.09 -5.52 20.02
N MET A 222 -12.71 -5.88 18.80
CA MET A 222 -11.67 -6.85 18.54
C MET A 222 -10.35 -6.10 18.61
N SER A 223 -9.66 -6.16 19.75
CA SER A 223 -8.34 -5.58 19.83
C SER A 223 -7.38 -6.38 18.96
N ASP A 224 -6.49 -5.69 18.23
CA ASP A 224 -5.50 -6.34 17.37
C ASP A 224 -4.69 -7.38 18.13
N HIS A 225 -4.38 -7.12 19.41
CA HIS A 225 -3.67 -8.08 20.26
C HIS A 225 -4.44 -9.40 20.45
N ILE A 226 -5.75 -9.34 20.74
CA ILE A 226 -6.58 -10.55 20.90
C ILE A 226 -6.67 -11.31 19.58
N VAL A 227 -6.92 -10.60 18.48
CA VAL A 227 -7.07 -11.22 17.17
C VAL A 227 -5.75 -11.86 16.70
N LYS A 228 -4.61 -11.18 16.87
CA LYS A 228 -3.28 -11.73 16.56
C LYS A 228 -2.99 -13.01 17.35
N LYS A 229 -3.32 -13.03 18.65
CA LYS A 229 -3.16 -14.23 19.49
C LYS A 229 -4.00 -15.40 18.96
N LEU A 230 -5.26 -15.15 18.60
CA LEU A 230 -6.14 -16.20 18.06
C LEU A 230 -5.72 -16.67 16.67
N ILE A 231 -5.24 -15.78 15.80
CA ILE A 231 -4.64 -16.17 14.51
C ILE A 231 -3.49 -17.15 14.74
N ALA A 232 -2.58 -16.85 15.67
CA ALA A 232 -1.43 -17.71 15.95
C ALA A 232 -1.87 -19.10 16.41
N ILE A 233 -2.88 -19.19 17.29
CA ILE A 233 -3.46 -20.46 17.74
C ILE A 233 -4.08 -21.23 16.57
N ASN A 234 -4.94 -20.57 15.79
CA ASN A 234 -5.67 -21.22 14.69
C ASN A 234 -4.74 -21.64 13.55
N LEU A 235 -3.64 -20.92 13.30
CA LEU A 235 -2.64 -21.32 12.31
C LEU A 235 -2.00 -22.66 12.67
N VAL A 236 -1.73 -22.92 13.94
CA VAL A 236 -1.17 -24.21 14.40
C VAL A 236 -2.18 -25.34 14.24
N SER A 237 -3.48 -25.06 14.34
CA SER A 237 -4.54 -26.07 14.19
C SER A 237 -5.00 -26.32 12.75
N ILE A 238 -4.58 -25.49 11.79
CA ILE A 238 -4.84 -25.68 10.36
C ILE A 238 -3.82 -26.64 9.73
N TYR A 239 -2.64 -26.79 10.35
CA TYR A 239 -1.60 -27.76 9.99
C TYR A 239 -1.66 -28.97 10.92
#